data_AF-A0A0Q4DZ15-F1
#
_entry.id   AF-A0A0Q4DZ15-F1
#
_cell.length_a   1.000
_cell.length_b   1.000
_cell.length_c   1.000
_cell.angle_alpha   90.00
_cell.angle_beta   90.00
_cell.angle_gamma   90.00
#
_symmetry.space_group_name_H-M   'P 1'
#
loop_
_entity.id
_entity.type
_entity.pdbx_description
1 polymer ?
#
loop_
_entity_poly.entity_id
_entity_poly.type
_entity_poly.pdbx_seq_one_letter_code
_entity_poly.pdbx_strand_id
1 'polypeptide(L)'
;MTQNVCQTENLASCLDMKEMRAHPDWTLSRRKRVMWEIPEDVPLFNMALVYKVCDMPIPTVKSWFQRKHVHLSEDDGRSPSQGLPNRLTLRSVLVLAVTSELVRLGTLPADAFKAANFWMRSGVVEGQVGALARREAGGLFPSPYLTYLTMGTDPADKGEWPCRIFAVNPQGKFAHSELYNALFHRGRVSAKIVLLNMIDARVRHMCHLAVLGDRAPPEPDWEVVAAQMLRDLPPESIDEGAA
;
A
#
# COMPACT_ATOMS: atom_id res chain seq x y z
N MET A 1 3.63 -38.11 -34.36
CA MET A 1 4.51 -37.73 -33.23
C MET A 1 4.82 -36.25 -33.40
N THR A 2 4.05 -35.39 -32.73
CA THR A 2 4.16 -33.92 -32.84
C THR A 2 4.65 -33.40 -31.51
N GLN A 3 5.87 -32.88 -31.49
CA GLN A 3 6.48 -32.23 -30.33
C GLN A 3 5.98 -30.79 -30.24
N ASN A 4 5.25 -30.46 -29.17
CA ASN A 4 4.93 -29.09 -28.80
C ASN A 4 6.03 -28.55 -27.89
N VAL A 5 6.88 -27.68 -28.45
CA VAL A 5 7.86 -26.90 -27.69
C VAL A 5 7.15 -25.67 -27.12
N CYS A 6 7.08 -25.59 -25.79
CA CYS A 6 6.53 -24.46 -25.06
C CYS A 6 7.60 -23.36 -24.99
N GLN A 7 7.45 -22.30 -25.78
CA GLN A 7 8.31 -21.11 -25.72
C GLN A 7 7.89 -20.24 -24.52
N THR A 8 8.66 -20.29 -23.44
CA THR A 8 8.70 -19.26 -22.41
C THR A 8 9.72 -18.20 -22.81
N GLU A 9 9.36 -17.31 -23.72
CA GLU A 9 10.20 -16.17 -24.10
C GLU A 9 9.88 -14.93 -23.27
N ASN A 10 10.86 -14.57 -22.43
CA ASN A 10 11.40 -13.23 -22.18
C ASN A 10 10.44 -12.03 -22.04
N LEU A 11 10.06 -11.74 -20.80
CA LEU A 11 9.75 -10.38 -20.33
C LEU A 11 11.01 -9.57 -19.94
N ALA A 12 12.20 -10.16 -20.06
CA ALA A 12 13.47 -9.52 -19.69
C ALA A 12 14.13 -8.72 -20.82
N SER A 13 13.58 -8.71 -22.05
CA SER A 13 14.26 -8.15 -23.23
C SER A 13 13.95 -6.67 -23.53
N CYS A 14 13.12 -5.99 -22.72
CA CYS A 14 12.76 -4.58 -22.97
C CYS A 14 13.61 -3.54 -22.20
N LEU A 15 14.67 -3.94 -21.51
CA LEU A 15 15.59 -3.01 -20.83
C LEU A 15 16.97 -3.08 -21.48
N ASP A 16 17.18 -2.24 -22.49
CA ASP A 16 18.44 -2.12 -23.21
C ASP A 16 19.52 -1.47 -22.30
N MET A 17 20.41 -2.29 -21.76
CA MET A 17 21.43 -1.90 -20.75
C MET A 17 22.78 -1.46 -21.34
N LYS A 18 22.87 -1.14 -22.63
CA LYS A 18 24.17 -0.98 -23.31
C LYS A 18 24.84 0.40 -23.23
N GLU A 19 24.18 1.45 -22.73
CA GLU A 19 24.71 2.82 -22.85
C GLU A 19 25.22 3.50 -21.56
N MET A 20 25.48 2.79 -20.47
CA MET A 20 25.93 3.41 -19.20
C MET A 20 27.30 2.92 -18.71
N ARG A 21 28.33 3.01 -19.54
CA ARG A 21 29.73 2.77 -19.13
C ARG A 21 30.67 3.92 -19.49
N ALA A 22 30.60 5.02 -18.74
CA ALA A 22 31.74 5.91 -18.48
C ALA A 22 31.34 7.05 -17.53
N HIS A 23 31.56 6.90 -16.22
CA HIS A 23 31.99 7.99 -15.32
C HIS A 23 32.27 7.41 -13.91
N PRO A 24 33.42 7.71 -13.25
CA PRO A 24 33.81 7.03 -12.02
C PRO A 24 33.33 7.67 -10.71
N ASP A 25 32.74 8.87 -10.74
CA ASP A 25 32.39 9.63 -9.52
C ASP A 25 30.87 9.75 -9.30
N TRP A 26 30.19 8.63 -9.00
CA TRP A 26 28.85 8.70 -8.43
C TRP A 26 28.70 7.87 -7.15
N THR A 27 28.63 8.61 -6.07
CA THR A 27 28.50 8.13 -4.70
C THR A 27 27.13 7.48 -4.44
N LEU A 28 27.18 6.40 -3.66
CA LEU A 28 26.17 5.40 -3.35
C LEU A 28 24.78 5.85 -2.83
N SER A 29 24.53 7.14 -2.64
CA SER A 29 23.30 7.64 -1.97
C SER A 29 22.09 7.75 -2.90
N ARG A 30 22.27 7.92 -4.22
CA ARG A 30 21.16 7.92 -5.21
C ARG A 30 20.93 6.58 -5.92
N ARG A 31 21.86 5.63 -5.81
CA ARG A 31 21.78 4.28 -6.42
C ARG A 31 20.64 3.41 -5.88
N LYS A 32 20.15 3.65 -4.67
CA LYS A 32 19.26 2.70 -3.97
C LYS A 32 17.76 2.87 -4.23
N ARG A 33 17.29 3.95 -4.87
CA ARG A 33 15.84 4.28 -4.87
C ARG A 33 15.13 4.24 -6.22
N VAL A 34 15.83 4.17 -7.35
CA VAL A 34 15.22 4.42 -8.69
C VAL A 34 14.91 3.14 -9.48
N MET A 35 15.36 1.95 -9.06
CA MET A 35 15.42 0.80 -9.99
C MET A 35 14.44 -0.36 -9.74
N TRP A 36 13.42 -0.21 -8.89
CA TRP A 36 12.47 -1.30 -8.63
C TRP A 36 11.04 -0.82 -8.34
N GLU A 37 10.55 0.18 -9.06
CA GLU A 37 9.14 0.58 -8.93
C GLU A 37 8.28 -0.37 -9.77
N ILE A 38 7.67 -1.37 -9.13
CA ILE A 38 6.57 -2.11 -9.75
C ILE A 38 5.50 -1.07 -10.13
N PRO A 39 5.13 -0.96 -11.42
CA PRO A 39 4.11 -0.01 -11.84
C PRO A 39 2.78 -0.36 -11.16
N GLU A 40 2.17 0.64 -10.53
CA GLU A 40 1.03 0.39 -9.63
C GLU A 40 -0.20 -0.10 -10.36
N ASP A 41 -0.38 0.34 -11.61
CA ASP A 41 -1.57 0.17 -12.42
C ASP A 41 -1.43 -0.96 -13.46
N VAL A 42 -0.35 -1.75 -13.42
CA VAL A 42 -0.18 -2.90 -14.32
C VAL A 42 -0.64 -4.17 -13.61
N PRO A 43 -1.55 -4.96 -14.22
CA PRO A 43 -2.07 -6.17 -13.59
C PRO A 43 -1.06 -7.32 -13.67
N LEU A 44 -0.22 -7.44 -12.65
CA LEU A 44 0.87 -8.43 -12.57
C LEU A 44 0.57 -9.59 -11.62
N PHE A 45 -0.29 -9.38 -10.62
CA PHE A 45 -0.37 -10.28 -9.47
C PHE A 45 -1.55 -11.24 -9.58
N ASN A 46 -1.31 -12.53 -9.36
CA ASN A 46 -2.38 -13.51 -9.31
C ASN A 46 -3.02 -13.58 -7.91
N MET A 47 -4.20 -14.19 -7.82
CA MET A 47 -4.90 -14.39 -6.56
C MET A 47 -4.09 -15.18 -5.52
N ALA A 48 -3.23 -16.12 -5.94
CA ALA A 48 -2.41 -16.92 -5.02
C ALA A 48 -1.47 -16.04 -4.20
N LEU A 49 -0.81 -15.06 -4.84
CA LEU A 49 -0.01 -14.07 -4.14
C LEU A 49 -0.86 -13.21 -3.20
N VAL A 50 -2.03 -12.77 -3.67
CA VAL A 50 -2.93 -11.92 -2.86
C VAL A 50 -3.34 -12.60 -1.57
N TYR A 51 -3.62 -13.90 -1.59
CA TYR A 51 -3.92 -14.66 -0.36
C TYR A 51 -2.75 -14.65 0.62
N LYS A 52 -1.51 -14.79 0.11
CA LYS A 52 -0.28 -14.74 0.91
C LYS A 52 -0.06 -13.34 1.49
N VAL A 53 -0.28 -12.30 0.69
CA VAL A 53 -0.08 -10.89 1.09
C VAL A 53 -1.12 -10.44 2.10
N CYS A 54 -2.38 -10.84 1.92
CA CYS A 54 -3.46 -10.54 2.86
C CYS A 54 -3.40 -11.41 4.12
N ASP A 55 -2.61 -12.49 4.08
CA ASP A 55 -2.52 -13.51 5.13
C ASP A 55 -3.92 -14.03 5.53
N MET A 56 -4.71 -14.36 4.50
CA MET A 56 -6.08 -14.83 4.62
C MET A 56 -6.26 -16.16 3.89
N PRO A 57 -7.08 -17.09 4.42
CA PRO A 57 -7.40 -18.31 3.70
C PRO A 57 -8.04 -18.02 2.33
N ILE A 58 -7.63 -18.80 1.32
CA ILE A 58 -8.15 -18.71 -0.06
C ILE A 58 -9.69 -18.70 -0.11
N PRO A 59 -10.41 -19.57 0.61
CA PRO A 59 -11.87 -19.57 0.56
C PRO A 59 -12.49 -18.28 1.07
N THR A 60 -11.87 -17.61 2.05
CA THR A 60 -12.38 -16.38 2.65
C THR A 60 -12.37 -15.24 1.65
N VAL A 61 -11.23 -14.96 1.04
CA VAL A 61 -11.11 -13.89 0.04
C VAL A 61 -11.95 -14.22 -1.20
N LYS A 62 -11.99 -15.49 -1.63
CA LYS A 62 -12.87 -15.93 -2.73
C LYS A 62 -14.35 -15.65 -2.42
N SER A 63 -14.78 -15.88 -1.18
CA SER A 63 -16.15 -15.60 -0.75
C SER A 63 -16.50 -14.12 -0.82
N TRP A 64 -15.54 -13.21 -0.60
CA TRP A 64 -15.77 -11.77 -0.71
C TRP A 64 -16.11 -11.34 -2.13
N PHE A 65 -15.42 -11.90 -3.12
CA PHE A 65 -15.75 -11.67 -4.54
C PHE A 65 -17.10 -12.30 -4.92
N GLN A 66 -17.35 -13.55 -4.50
CA GLN A 66 -18.62 -14.23 -4.79
C GLN A 66 -19.84 -13.50 -4.21
N ARG A 67 -19.71 -12.96 -3.00
CA ARG A 67 -20.75 -12.20 -2.30
C ARG A 67 -20.80 -10.72 -2.70
N LYS A 68 -19.97 -10.30 -3.66
CA LYS A 68 -19.88 -8.90 -4.12
C LYS A 68 -19.58 -7.91 -2.98
N HIS A 69 -18.84 -8.35 -1.95
CA HIS A 69 -18.31 -7.44 -0.93
C HIS A 69 -17.08 -6.68 -1.45
N VAL A 70 -16.38 -7.30 -2.39
CA VAL A 70 -15.17 -6.78 -3.04
C VAL A 70 -15.38 -6.85 -4.55
N HIS A 71 -14.91 -5.82 -5.25
CA HIS A 71 -14.95 -5.73 -6.70
C HIS A 71 -13.54 -5.58 -7.27
N LEU A 72 -13.32 -6.12 -8.48
CA LEU A 72 -12.11 -5.86 -9.25
C LEU A 72 -12.15 -4.43 -9.78
N SER A 73 -11.00 -3.76 -9.79
CA SER A 73 -10.84 -2.48 -10.48
C SER A 73 -11.00 -2.67 -11.99
N GLU A 74 -11.25 -1.59 -12.72
CA GLU A 74 -11.26 -1.58 -14.18
C GLU A 74 -9.86 -1.87 -14.74
N ASP A 75 -8.82 -1.46 -14.01
CA ASP A 75 -7.41 -1.70 -14.34
C ASP A 75 -6.96 -3.14 -14.04
N ASP A 76 -7.76 -3.89 -13.28
CA ASP A 76 -7.46 -5.30 -13.01
C ASP A 76 -7.75 -6.13 -14.26
N GLY A 77 -6.70 -6.79 -14.75
CA GLY A 77 -6.77 -7.63 -15.93
C GLY A 77 -7.66 -8.84 -15.69
N ARG A 78 -8.87 -8.82 -16.27
CA ARG A 78 -9.58 -10.06 -16.54
C ARG A 78 -8.68 -10.91 -17.43
N SER A 79 -8.61 -12.20 -17.11
CA SER A 79 -7.84 -13.11 -17.91
C SER A 79 -8.25 -13.06 -19.40
N PRO A 80 -7.31 -13.01 -20.35
CA PRO A 80 -7.61 -13.01 -21.78
C PRO A 80 -8.29 -14.30 -22.27
N SER A 81 -8.15 -15.40 -21.54
CA SER A 81 -8.80 -16.67 -21.85
C SER A 81 -9.62 -17.21 -20.67
N GLN A 82 -10.69 -17.95 -20.98
CA GLN A 82 -11.49 -18.64 -19.97
C GLN A 82 -10.62 -19.66 -19.24
N GLY A 83 -10.63 -19.60 -17.90
CA GLY A 83 -9.93 -20.55 -17.02
C GLY A 83 -8.55 -20.09 -16.54
N LEU A 84 -7.95 -19.07 -17.15
CA LEU A 84 -6.74 -18.45 -16.62
C LEU A 84 -7.07 -17.51 -15.45
N PRO A 85 -6.18 -17.36 -14.46
CA PRO A 85 -6.46 -16.56 -13.27
C PRO A 85 -6.49 -15.06 -13.61
N ASN A 86 -7.42 -14.34 -12.99
CA ASN A 86 -7.42 -12.87 -13.03
C ASN A 86 -6.12 -12.33 -12.46
N ARG A 87 -5.66 -11.23 -13.04
CA ARG A 87 -4.49 -10.49 -12.58
C ARG A 87 -4.92 -9.18 -11.94
N LEU A 88 -4.24 -8.84 -10.86
CA LEU A 88 -4.51 -7.68 -10.03
C LEU A 88 -3.35 -6.70 -10.15
N THR A 89 -3.69 -5.43 -10.15
CA THR A 89 -2.77 -4.30 -10.01
C THR A 89 -2.21 -4.23 -8.59
N LEU A 90 -1.05 -3.59 -8.39
CA LEU A 90 -0.50 -3.39 -7.03
C LEU A 90 -1.50 -2.62 -6.17
N ARG A 91 -2.21 -1.66 -6.78
CA ARG A 91 -3.25 -0.87 -6.14
C ARG A 91 -4.36 -1.74 -5.57
N SER A 92 -4.88 -2.68 -6.35
CA SER A 92 -5.89 -3.63 -5.88
C SER A 92 -5.36 -4.55 -4.78
N VAL A 93 -4.10 -4.99 -4.87
CA VAL A 93 -3.47 -5.80 -3.80
C VAL A 93 -3.40 -5.00 -2.50
N LEU A 94 -3.00 -3.72 -2.53
CA LEU A 94 -2.97 -2.84 -1.36
C LEU A 94 -4.36 -2.66 -0.75
N VAL A 95 -5.38 -2.41 -1.58
CA VAL A 95 -6.78 -2.28 -1.10
C VAL A 95 -7.23 -3.57 -0.41
N LEU A 96 -6.92 -4.74 -0.97
CA LEU A 96 -7.28 -6.03 -0.38
C LEU A 96 -6.53 -6.29 0.94
N ALA A 97 -5.26 -5.91 1.02
CA ALA A 97 -4.47 -6.04 2.24
C ALA A 97 -4.98 -5.13 3.37
N VAL A 98 -5.38 -3.90 3.07
CA VAL A 98 -6.02 -3.02 4.06
C VAL A 98 -7.38 -3.57 4.46
N THR A 99 -8.15 -4.08 3.50
CA THR A 99 -9.44 -4.73 3.76
C THR A 99 -9.28 -5.90 4.73
N SER A 100 -8.26 -6.76 4.54
CA SER A 100 -8.05 -7.91 5.42
C SER A 100 -7.67 -7.51 6.85
N GLU A 101 -6.83 -6.49 7.03
CA GLU A 101 -6.51 -5.99 8.38
C GLU A 101 -7.75 -5.42 9.09
N LEU A 102 -8.59 -4.66 8.38
CA LEU A 102 -9.85 -4.16 8.95
C LEU A 102 -10.83 -5.27 9.32
N VAL A 103 -10.90 -6.34 8.52
CA VAL A 103 -11.74 -7.50 8.81
C VAL A 103 -11.24 -8.25 10.04
N ARG A 104 -9.91 -8.37 10.23
CA ARG A 104 -9.33 -8.95 11.46
C ARG A 104 -9.67 -8.13 12.70
N LEU A 105 -9.77 -6.81 12.56
CA LEU A 105 -10.27 -5.92 13.60
C LEU A 105 -11.80 -5.98 13.78
N GLY A 106 -12.49 -6.92 13.13
CA GLY A 106 -13.93 -7.17 13.28
C GLY A 106 -14.82 -6.28 12.41
N THR A 107 -14.30 -5.71 11.32
CA THR A 107 -15.12 -4.98 10.34
C THR A 107 -15.76 -5.92 9.34
N LEU A 108 -17.00 -5.61 8.92
CA LEU A 108 -17.63 -6.36 7.83
C LEU A 108 -16.82 -6.16 6.54
N PRO A 109 -16.60 -7.22 5.73
CA PRO A 109 -15.76 -7.14 4.53
C PRO A 109 -16.18 -6.04 3.54
N ALA A 110 -17.49 -5.82 3.36
CA ALA A 110 -17.99 -4.78 2.46
C ALA A 110 -17.63 -3.36 2.93
N ASP A 111 -17.73 -3.10 4.24
CA ASP A 111 -17.41 -1.78 4.81
C ASP A 111 -15.89 -1.58 4.89
N ALA A 112 -15.15 -2.63 5.21
CA ALA A 112 -13.69 -2.64 5.17
C ALA A 112 -13.17 -2.33 3.75
N PHE A 113 -13.75 -2.96 2.72
CA PHE A 113 -13.38 -2.72 1.33
C PHE A 113 -13.71 -1.30 0.89
N LYS A 114 -14.90 -0.79 1.25
CA LYS A 114 -15.29 0.60 1.01
C LYS A 114 -14.28 1.59 1.62
N ALA A 115 -13.89 1.38 2.87
CA ALA A 115 -12.92 2.24 3.56
C ALA A 115 -11.52 2.16 2.92
N ALA A 116 -11.04 0.96 2.60
CA ALA A 116 -9.76 0.76 1.92
C ALA A 116 -9.74 1.42 0.54
N ASN A 117 -10.83 1.26 -0.23
CA ASN A 117 -10.96 1.88 -1.55
C ASN A 117 -11.10 3.41 -1.45
N PHE A 118 -11.80 3.92 -0.43
CA PHE A 118 -11.83 5.35 -0.14
C PHE A 118 -10.42 5.90 0.11
N TRP A 119 -9.60 5.25 0.92
CA TRP A 119 -8.20 5.64 1.08
C TRP A 119 -7.44 5.66 -0.24
N MET A 120 -7.62 4.61 -1.05
CA MET A 120 -6.97 4.51 -2.35
C MET A 120 -7.45 5.58 -3.35
N ARG A 121 -8.59 6.22 -3.11
CA ARG A 121 -9.13 7.31 -3.96
C ARG A 121 -8.89 8.71 -3.40
N SER A 122 -8.97 8.91 -2.09
CA SER A 122 -8.93 10.22 -1.45
C SER A 122 -7.54 10.84 -1.33
N GLY A 123 -6.51 10.08 -0.91
CA GLY A 123 -5.13 10.56 -0.85
C GLY A 123 -4.96 11.55 0.31
N VAL A 124 -3.80 11.57 0.95
CA VAL A 124 -3.55 12.48 2.08
C VAL A 124 -2.40 13.39 1.70
N VAL A 125 -2.72 14.62 1.34
CA VAL A 125 -1.79 15.75 1.41
C VAL A 125 -2.49 16.76 2.31
N GLU A 126 -1.84 17.13 3.42
CA GLU A 126 -2.33 18.19 4.30
C GLU A 126 -2.63 19.45 3.47
N GLY A 127 -3.88 19.95 3.56
CA GLY A 127 -4.31 21.13 2.81
C GLY A 127 -4.85 20.89 1.39
N GLN A 128 -4.83 19.66 0.87
CA GLN A 128 -5.47 19.32 -0.42
C GLN A 128 -6.50 18.20 -0.27
N VAL A 129 -7.65 18.54 0.33
CA VAL A 129 -8.85 17.71 0.17
C VAL A 129 -9.38 17.97 -1.25
N GLY A 130 -9.20 16.99 -2.15
CA GLY A 130 -9.84 17.01 -3.47
C GLY A 130 -8.96 17.41 -4.66
N ALA A 131 -7.65 17.55 -4.52
CA ALA A 131 -6.79 17.68 -5.69
C ALA A 131 -6.45 16.28 -6.24
N LEU A 132 -6.69 16.08 -7.53
CA LEU A 132 -6.12 15.02 -8.38
C LEU A 132 -4.58 15.15 -8.42
N ALA A 133 -3.92 15.15 -7.27
CA ALA A 133 -2.47 15.05 -7.18
C ALA A 133 -2.12 13.67 -7.72
N ARG A 134 -1.52 13.65 -8.90
CA ARG A 134 -0.94 12.46 -9.54
C ARG A 134 -0.15 11.72 -8.45
N ARG A 135 -0.66 10.57 -8.03
CA ARG A 135 -0.02 9.74 -7.02
C ARG A 135 1.17 9.07 -7.69
N GLU A 136 2.33 9.71 -7.64
CA GLU A 136 3.57 9.09 -8.10
C GLU A 136 3.89 7.88 -7.19
N ALA A 137 4.52 6.86 -7.76
CA ALA A 137 5.01 5.72 -6.99
C ALA A 137 5.93 6.26 -5.87
N GLY A 138 5.54 6.03 -4.60
CA GLY A 138 6.22 6.59 -3.42
C GLY A 138 5.54 7.80 -2.77
N GLY A 139 4.51 8.39 -3.38
CA GLY A 139 3.74 9.53 -2.84
C GLY A 139 2.54 9.15 -1.96
N LEU A 140 2.21 7.86 -1.83
CA LEU A 140 1.11 7.37 -0.97
C LEU A 140 1.36 7.62 0.52
N PHE A 141 2.64 7.73 0.91
CA PHE A 141 3.10 7.88 2.27
C PHE A 141 4.25 8.90 2.29
N PRO A 142 3.97 10.21 2.39
CA PRO A 142 5.02 11.19 2.46
C PRO A 142 5.85 10.93 3.73
N SER A 143 7.14 10.62 3.57
CA SER A 143 8.09 10.69 4.68
C SER A 143 8.18 12.15 5.12
N PRO A 144 8.17 12.50 6.43
CA PRO A 144 8.32 11.67 7.63
C PRO A 144 7.03 11.04 8.24
N TYR A 145 5.87 11.11 7.57
CA TYR A 145 4.60 10.86 8.23
C TYR A 145 4.21 9.37 8.31
N LEU A 146 3.58 9.03 9.44
CA LEU A 146 2.83 7.79 9.62
C LEU A 146 1.36 8.03 9.26
N THR A 147 0.86 7.31 8.26
CA THR A 147 -0.51 7.43 7.76
C THR A 147 -1.38 6.33 8.34
N TYR A 148 -2.46 6.73 9.00
CA TYR A 148 -3.42 5.84 9.65
C TYR A 148 -4.76 5.91 8.95
N LEU A 149 -5.41 4.75 8.83
CA LEU A 149 -6.82 4.64 8.52
C LEU A 149 -7.56 4.25 9.80
N THR A 150 -8.59 5.00 10.15
CA THR A 150 -9.45 4.72 11.31
C THR A 150 -10.89 4.50 10.88
N MET A 151 -11.51 3.49 11.47
CA MET A 151 -12.94 3.18 11.33
C MET A 151 -13.61 3.14 12.70
N GLY A 152 -14.76 3.76 12.85
CA GLY A 152 -15.51 3.77 14.10
C GLY A 152 -16.87 4.40 13.89
N THR A 153 -17.93 3.67 14.21
CA THR A 153 -19.32 4.07 14.03
C THR A 153 -19.69 5.18 15.00
N ASP A 154 -19.44 6.42 14.61
CA ASP A 154 -20.09 7.56 15.25
C ASP A 154 -21.49 7.71 14.62
N PRO A 155 -22.59 7.44 15.37
CA PRO A 155 -23.94 7.64 14.85
C PRO A 155 -24.29 9.12 14.65
N ALA A 156 -23.52 10.06 15.21
CA ALA A 156 -23.72 11.49 15.05
C ALA A 156 -23.04 12.07 13.79
N ASP A 157 -22.07 11.35 13.23
CA ASP A 157 -21.38 11.77 12.02
C ASP A 157 -22.25 11.39 10.80
N LYS A 158 -23.11 12.32 10.38
CA LYS A 158 -23.79 12.29 9.08
C LYS A 158 -22.81 12.49 7.90
N GLY A 159 -21.52 12.29 8.12
CA GLY A 159 -20.51 12.28 7.08
C GLY A 159 -20.71 11.06 6.16
N GLU A 160 -20.40 11.24 4.88
CA GLU A 160 -20.66 10.24 3.84
C GLU A 160 -19.89 8.91 4.02
N TRP A 161 -18.85 8.86 4.88
CA TRP A 161 -17.98 7.68 5.01
C TRP A 161 -17.60 7.36 6.47
N PRO A 162 -17.67 6.08 6.90
CA PRO A 162 -17.42 5.66 8.28
C PRO A 162 -15.92 5.56 8.64
N CYS A 163 -15.05 6.20 7.84
CA CYS A 163 -13.61 6.10 7.98
C CYS A 163 -12.91 7.45 7.82
N ARG A 164 -11.78 7.62 8.50
CA ARG A 164 -10.92 8.80 8.39
C ARG A 164 -9.48 8.37 8.14
N ILE A 165 -8.80 9.13 7.30
CA ILE A 165 -7.37 9.00 7.02
C ILE A 165 -6.68 10.21 7.63
N PHE A 166 -5.56 10.01 8.30
CA PHE A 166 -4.73 11.10 8.80
C PHE A 166 -3.27 10.69 8.78
N ALA A 167 -2.40 11.68 8.74
CA ALA A 167 -0.96 11.54 8.79
C ALA A 167 -0.47 12.19 10.09
N VAL A 168 0.44 11.52 10.79
CA VAL A 168 1.10 12.06 12.00
C VAL A 168 2.59 12.07 11.74
N ASN A 169 3.24 13.21 11.95
CA ASN A 169 4.70 13.23 12.05
C ASN A 169 5.07 12.75 13.45
N PRO A 170 5.65 11.56 13.64
CA PRO A 170 5.91 11.03 14.99
C PRO A 170 7.00 11.81 15.74
N GLN A 171 7.78 12.66 15.05
CA GLN A 171 8.72 13.59 15.67
C GLN A 171 8.10 14.96 16.01
N GLY A 172 6.88 15.23 15.54
CA GLY A 172 6.22 16.50 15.80
C GLY A 172 6.02 16.72 17.29
N LYS A 173 6.23 17.96 17.76
CA LYS A 173 5.99 18.35 19.16
C LYS A 173 4.60 17.94 19.68
N PHE A 174 3.61 17.87 18.78
CA PHE A 174 2.23 17.50 19.10
C PHE A 174 1.83 16.10 18.62
N ALA A 175 2.77 15.26 18.17
CA ALA A 175 2.49 13.94 17.59
C ALA A 175 1.58 13.07 18.47
N HIS A 176 1.86 13.02 19.77
CA HIS A 176 1.04 12.29 20.73
C HIS A 176 -0.38 12.85 20.83
N SER A 177 -0.53 14.18 20.84
CA SER A 177 -1.83 14.85 20.90
C SER A 177 -2.60 14.69 19.59
N GLU A 178 -1.94 14.77 18.44
CA GLU A 178 -2.53 14.55 17.13
C GLU A 178 -3.02 13.12 16.97
N LEU A 179 -2.19 12.14 17.34
CA LEU A 179 -2.57 10.73 17.37
C LEU A 179 -3.75 10.52 18.32
N TYR A 180 -3.67 10.99 19.56
CA TYR A 180 -4.75 10.88 20.54
C TYR A 180 -6.06 11.51 20.00
N ASN A 181 -5.99 12.72 19.46
CA ASN A 181 -7.15 13.41 18.89
C ASN A 181 -7.73 12.68 17.68
N ALA A 182 -6.90 12.01 16.90
CA ALA A 182 -7.36 11.23 15.76
C ALA A 182 -7.99 9.88 16.19
N LEU A 183 -7.44 9.24 17.23
CA LEU A 183 -7.95 8.01 17.83
C LEU A 183 -9.29 8.23 18.57
N PHE A 184 -9.33 9.27 19.41
CA PHE A 184 -10.43 9.57 20.32
C PHE A 184 -11.29 10.74 19.85
N HIS A 185 -11.21 11.10 18.57
CA HIS A 185 -11.99 12.20 18.01
C HIS A 185 -13.46 12.08 18.43
N ARG A 186 -13.96 13.10 19.14
CA ARG A 186 -15.35 13.21 19.62
C ARG A 186 -15.82 12.06 20.53
N GLY A 187 -14.92 11.43 21.29
CA GLY A 187 -15.31 10.46 22.33
C GLY A 187 -15.64 9.06 21.81
N ARG A 188 -15.07 8.66 20.67
CA ARG A 188 -15.18 7.29 20.14
C ARG A 188 -14.68 6.26 21.15
N VAL A 189 -15.52 5.25 21.43
CA VAL A 189 -15.24 4.20 22.43
C VAL A 189 -14.58 2.96 21.79
N SER A 190 -14.72 2.78 20.46
CA SER A 190 -14.12 1.66 19.72
C SER A 190 -13.70 2.06 18.30
N ALA A 191 -12.47 2.54 18.16
CA ALA A 191 -11.86 2.79 16.86
C ALA A 191 -11.03 1.58 16.41
N LYS A 192 -11.18 1.18 15.15
CA LYS A 192 -10.32 0.20 14.47
C LYS A 192 -9.30 0.98 13.67
N ILE A 193 -8.02 0.76 13.96
CA ILE A 193 -6.93 1.57 13.42
C ILE A 193 -5.97 0.68 12.66
N VAL A 194 -5.59 1.14 11.48
CA VAL A 194 -4.65 0.44 10.61
C VAL A 194 -3.55 1.40 10.19
N LEU A 195 -2.28 1.00 10.40
CA LEU A 195 -1.11 1.74 9.94
C LEU A 195 -0.81 1.36 8.49
N LEU A 196 -1.13 2.28 7.59
CA LEU A 196 -1.11 2.03 6.15
C LEU A 196 0.32 1.91 5.59
N ASN A 197 1.29 2.64 6.15
CA ASN A 197 2.70 2.56 5.74
C ASN A 197 3.27 1.15 5.92
N MET A 198 2.95 0.48 7.03
CA MET A 198 3.43 -0.89 7.29
C MET A 198 2.81 -1.89 6.32
N ILE A 199 1.52 -1.73 6.01
CA ILE A 199 0.86 -2.59 5.03
C ILE A 199 1.49 -2.40 3.65
N ASP A 200 1.73 -1.16 3.22
CA ASP A 200 2.36 -0.88 1.94
C ASP A 200 3.76 -1.47 1.84
N ALA A 201 4.60 -1.28 2.87
CA ALA A 201 5.94 -1.85 2.91
C ALA A 201 5.90 -3.39 2.80
N ARG A 202 5.01 -4.04 3.56
CA ARG A 202 4.79 -5.50 3.51
C ARG A 202 4.31 -5.96 2.13
N VAL A 203 3.29 -5.31 1.59
CA VAL A 203 2.68 -5.65 0.29
C VAL A 203 3.71 -5.51 -0.83
N ARG A 204 4.41 -4.37 -0.89
CA ARG A 204 5.43 -4.11 -1.92
C ARG A 204 6.57 -5.11 -1.81
N HIS A 205 7.03 -5.43 -0.60
CA HIS A 205 8.07 -6.43 -0.40
C HIS A 205 7.66 -7.81 -0.98
N MET A 206 6.45 -8.26 -0.64
CA MET A 206 5.92 -9.54 -1.15
C MET A 206 5.68 -9.53 -2.66
N CYS A 207 5.23 -8.41 -3.22
CA CYS A 207 5.08 -8.21 -4.66
C CYS A 207 6.43 -8.19 -5.38
N HIS A 208 7.47 -7.59 -4.80
CA HIS A 208 8.85 -7.66 -5.32
C HIS A 208 9.36 -9.09 -5.33
N LEU A 209 9.17 -9.85 -4.25
CA LEU A 209 9.51 -11.27 -4.19
C LEU A 209 8.84 -12.07 -5.32
N ALA A 210 7.56 -11.82 -5.55
CA ALA A 210 6.81 -12.52 -6.58
C ALA A 210 7.25 -12.19 -8.01
N VAL A 211 7.67 -10.95 -8.27
CA VAL A 211 8.07 -10.49 -9.62
C VAL A 211 9.55 -10.78 -9.90
N LEU A 212 10.42 -10.60 -8.91
CA LEU A 212 11.88 -10.66 -9.07
C LEU A 212 12.47 -12.02 -8.66
N GLY A 213 11.74 -12.87 -7.94
CA GLY A 213 12.23 -14.16 -7.45
C GLY A 213 13.50 -13.99 -6.62
N ASP A 214 14.56 -14.72 -6.98
CA ASP A 214 15.87 -14.67 -6.31
C ASP A 214 16.57 -13.30 -6.39
N ARG A 215 16.09 -12.39 -7.23
CA ARG A 215 16.62 -11.01 -7.35
C ARG A 215 15.89 -10.01 -6.45
N ALA A 216 14.89 -10.46 -5.71
CA ALA A 216 14.18 -9.60 -4.79
C ALA A 216 15.09 -9.16 -3.63
N PRO A 217 14.86 -7.96 -3.07
CA PRO A 217 15.52 -7.58 -1.83
C PRO A 217 15.20 -8.59 -0.72
N PRO A 218 16.14 -8.87 0.21
CA PRO A 218 15.90 -9.77 1.32
C PRO A 218 14.69 -9.31 2.14
N GLU A 219 14.05 -10.26 2.83
CA GLU A 219 12.97 -9.93 3.76
C GLU A 219 13.44 -8.89 4.76
N PRO A 220 12.80 -7.71 4.81
CA PRO A 220 13.21 -6.70 5.74
C PRO A 220 12.82 -7.16 7.15
N ASP A 221 13.73 -6.96 8.09
CA ASP A 221 13.39 -7.05 9.50
C ASP A 221 12.36 -5.95 9.82
N TRP A 222 11.12 -6.33 10.09
CA TRP A 222 10.02 -5.38 10.29
C TRP A 222 10.17 -4.55 11.57
N GLU A 223 10.86 -5.06 12.59
CA GLU A 223 11.19 -4.28 13.78
C GLU A 223 12.22 -3.21 13.42
N VAL A 224 13.21 -3.56 12.60
CA VAL A 224 14.19 -2.60 12.07
C VAL A 224 13.52 -1.60 11.14
N VAL A 225 12.61 -2.00 10.25
CA VAL A 225 11.88 -1.07 9.38
C VAL A 225 11.05 -0.10 10.21
N ALA A 226 10.32 -0.58 11.23
CA ALA A 226 9.57 0.28 12.13
C ALA A 226 10.52 1.25 12.88
N ALA A 227 11.63 0.73 13.42
CA ALA A 227 12.63 1.55 14.10
C ALA A 227 13.36 2.52 13.16
N GLN A 228 13.51 2.18 11.89
CA GLN A 228 14.12 3.01 10.87
C GLN A 228 13.15 4.10 10.42
N MET A 229 11.86 3.77 10.25
CA MET A 229 10.80 4.74 10.02
C MET A 229 10.72 5.77 11.14
N LEU A 230 11.06 5.39 12.39
CA LEU A 230 11.17 6.32 13.51
C LEU A 230 12.50 7.09 13.55
N ARG A 231 13.56 6.59 12.89
CA ARG A 231 14.92 7.16 12.91
C ARG A 231 15.26 8.06 11.72
N ASP A 232 14.77 7.75 10.52
CA ASP A 232 15.03 8.49 9.27
C ASP A 232 14.31 9.84 9.17
N LEU A 233 13.77 10.30 10.29
CA LEU A 233 13.00 11.52 10.38
C LEU A 233 13.97 12.66 10.71
N PRO A 234 14.03 13.71 9.88
CA PRO A 234 14.93 14.83 10.13
C PRO A 234 14.51 15.50 11.44
N PRO A 235 15.44 15.76 12.39
CA PRO A 235 15.10 16.47 13.61
C PRO A 235 14.42 17.78 13.21
N GLU A 236 13.22 18.05 13.74
CA GLU A 236 12.55 19.32 13.52
C GLU A 236 13.57 20.42 13.86
N SER A 237 13.87 21.28 12.89
CA SER A 237 14.40 22.60 13.22
C SER A 237 13.33 23.21 14.11
N ILE A 238 13.62 23.29 15.40
CA ILE A 238 12.77 24.01 16.35
C ILE A 238 12.72 25.42 15.81
N ASP A 239 11.63 25.78 15.12
CA ASP A 239 11.34 27.16 14.81
C ASP A 239 11.06 27.83 16.16
N GLU A 240 12.11 28.39 16.77
CA GLU A 240 12.06 29.25 17.96
C GLU A 240 11.35 30.59 17.68
N GLY A 241 10.64 30.70 16.56
CA GLY A 241 10.02 31.92 16.06
C GLY A 241 8.52 32.01 16.32
N ALA A 242 8.08 31.97 17.59
CA ALA A 242 6.78 32.50 18.00
C ALA A 242 6.79 32.81 19.50
N ALA A 243 7.41 33.93 19.85
CA ALA A 243 7.17 34.66 21.09
C ALA A 243 6.18 35.80 20.81
#